data_AF-A0A6L7TAC1-F1
#
_entry.id   AF-A0A6L7TAC1-F1
#
_cell.length_a   1.000
_cell.length_b   1.000
_cell.length_c   1.000
_cell.angle_alpha   90.00
_cell.angle_beta   90.00
_cell.angle_gamma   90.00
#
_symmetry.space_group_name_H-M   'P 1'
#
loop_
_entity.id
_entity.type
_entity.pdbx_description
1 polymer ?
#
loop_
_entity_poly.entity_id
_entity_poly.type
_entity_poly.pdbx_seq_one_letter_code
_entity_poly.pdbx_strand_id
1 'polypeptide(L)'
;MDYKIVASVANPGSALGEAIGSSMEDAIKKLLNEIADQYGCHYLTSGVRKTKSGKKQKKLLMSDKSGNEYDIDGVLANQSMKPLIIFESKYIRYKKHNRDKGSWICHAHSAIRRRYHSIRSSIAILAGNWSSPSQAMMRSNNINLFLIPFNHICEVLSELGIDFDWEEKDRDKAIRAWGNFNKLNSEQKKSIGIKMIDPIKDNLVILIENILDDTVEREVDKVLVELISNLGEVKVYEFESISDALDFLQDDGLKDLFLTTDSDSLFDPPPDLFEEP
;
A
#
# COMPACT_ATOMS: atom_id res chain seq x y z
N MET A 1 8.97 27.04 36.46
CA MET A 1 8.57 27.00 35.03
C MET A 1 7.75 25.74 34.88
N ASP A 2 6.45 25.87 35.13
CA ASP A 2 5.59 24.74 35.45
C ASP A 2 5.12 24.06 34.17
N TYR A 3 5.72 22.90 33.88
CA TYR A 3 5.17 21.96 32.93
C TYR A 3 3.89 21.38 33.51
N LYS A 4 2.75 22.04 33.25
CA LYS A 4 1.43 21.43 33.43
C LYS A 4 1.44 20.11 32.68
N ILE A 5 1.25 19.04 33.45
CA ILE A 5 1.26 17.64 33.03
C ILE A 5 0.27 17.48 31.87
N VAL A 6 0.79 17.43 30.64
CA VAL A 6 0.05 16.92 29.48
C VAL A 6 -0.31 15.48 29.84
N ALA A 7 -1.59 15.12 29.70
CA ALA A 7 -2.12 13.80 30.07
C ALA A 7 -1.10 12.68 29.79
N SER A 8 -0.75 11.90 30.82
CA SER A 8 0.41 11.00 30.77
C SER A 8 0.13 9.83 29.82
N VAL A 9 0.44 10.01 28.54
CA VAL A 9 0.45 8.89 27.61
C VAL A 9 1.67 8.02 27.93
N ALA A 10 1.46 6.71 28.07
CA ALA A 10 2.53 5.78 28.44
C ALA A 10 3.69 5.82 27.44
N ASN A 11 3.38 5.98 26.14
CA ASN A 11 4.35 6.13 25.06
C ASN A 11 4.04 7.36 24.18
N PRO A 12 4.58 8.55 24.53
CA PRO A 12 4.36 9.79 23.78
C PRO A 12 4.85 9.74 22.32
N GLY A 13 5.92 9.01 22.04
CA GLY A 13 6.45 8.87 20.68
C GLY A 13 5.53 8.08 19.78
N SER A 14 4.99 6.96 20.27
CA SER A 14 3.96 6.20 19.54
C SER A 14 2.70 7.02 19.33
N ALA A 15 2.22 7.72 20.37
CA ALA A 15 1.01 8.52 20.27
C ALA A 15 1.14 9.67 19.27
N LEU A 16 2.30 10.34 19.24
CA LEU A 16 2.55 11.36 18.22
C LEU A 16 2.60 10.75 16.82
N GLY A 17 3.25 9.60 16.67
CA GLY A 17 3.29 8.86 15.40
C GLY A 17 1.90 8.49 14.88
N GLU A 18 1.03 7.99 15.73
CA GLU A 18 -0.36 7.68 15.39
C GLU A 18 -1.15 8.93 14.98
N ALA A 19 -0.98 10.04 15.70
CA ALA A 19 -1.68 11.28 15.40
C ALA A 19 -1.22 11.93 14.07
N ILE A 20 0.07 11.87 13.77
CA ILE A 20 0.63 12.30 12.48
C ILE A 20 0.11 11.39 11.36
N GLY A 21 0.14 10.07 11.57
CA GLY A 21 -0.42 9.10 10.62
C GLY A 21 -1.89 9.36 10.30
N SER A 22 -2.71 9.60 11.32
CA SER A 22 -4.12 9.97 11.16
C SER A 22 -4.30 11.26 10.37
N SER A 23 -3.44 12.26 10.58
CA SER A 23 -3.53 13.54 9.84
C SER A 23 -3.25 13.33 8.34
N MET A 24 -2.27 12.48 8.02
CA MET A 24 -1.96 12.07 6.64
C MET A 24 -3.10 11.28 6.02
N GLU A 25 -3.65 10.28 6.73
CA GLU A 25 -4.78 9.46 6.28
C GLU A 25 -6.01 10.32 5.96
N ASP A 26 -6.31 11.33 6.78
CA ASP A 26 -7.39 12.28 6.53
C ASP A 26 -7.17 13.11 5.27
N ALA A 27 -5.92 13.54 5.01
CA ALA A 27 -5.57 14.28 3.80
C ALA A 27 -5.68 13.42 2.54
N ILE A 28 -5.16 12.17 2.59
CA ILE A 28 -5.30 11.18 1.50
C ILE A 28 -6.77 10.92 1.24
N LYS A 29 -7.56 10.67 2.29
CA LYS A 29 -9.00 10.43 2.17
C LYS A 29 -9.71 11.59 1.51
N LYS A 30 -9.39 12.83 1.89
CA LYS A 30 -9.99 14.01 1.26
C LYS A 30 -9.67 14.04 -0.24
N LEU A 31 -8.40 13.89 -0.61
CA LEU A 31 -7.96 13.85 -2.01
C LEU A 31 -8.68 12.76 -2.81
N LEU A 32 -8.75 11.54 -2.28
CA LEU A 32 -9.37 10.41 -2.97
C LEU A 32 -10.89 10.55 -3.09
N ASN A 33 -11.57 11.23 -2.16
CA ASN A 33 -12.99 11.57 -2.34
C ASN A 33 -13.18 12.61 -3.45
N GLU A 34 -12.33 13.64 -3.53
CA GLU A 34 -12.40 14.65 -4.60
C GLU A 34 -12.24 14.00 -5.99
N ILE A 35 -11.28 13.09 -6.14
CA ILE A 35 -11.10 12.33 -7.38
C ILE A 35 -12.30 11.41 -7.65
N ALA A 36 -12.81 10.71 -6.62
CA ALA A 36 -13.98 9.84 -6.79
C ALA A 36 -15.19 10.61 -7.31
N ASP A 37 -15.47 11.77 -6.73
CA ASP A 37 -16.58 12.64 -7.13
C ASP A 37 -16.42 13.12 -8.57
N GLN A 38 -15.21 13.54 -8.96
CA GLN A 38 -14.90 13.98 -10.33
C GLN A 38 -15.15 12.89 -11.39
N TYR A 39 -14.82 11.64 -11.09
CA TYR A 39 -14.95 10.51 -12.01
C TYR A 39 -16.23 9.68 -11.81
N GLY A 40 -17.18 10.17 -11.00
CA GLY A 40 -18.44 9.45 -10.73
C GLY A 40 -18.24 8.08 -10.07
N CYS A 41 -17.14 7.92 -9.32
CA CYS A 41 -16.79 6.74 -8.55
C CYS A 41 -17.19 6.89 -7.08
N HIS A 42 -16.95 5.85 -6.29
CA HIS A 42 -17.16 5.82 -4.85
C HIS A 42 -15.85 5.49 -4.15
N TYR A 43 -15.38 6.38 -3.27
CA TYR A 43 -14.29 6.07 -2.36
C TYR A 43 -14.84 5.48 -1.05
N LEU A 44 -14.47 4.24 -0.76
CA LEU A 44 -14.92 3.49 0.40
C LEU A 44 -13.76 3.29 1.36
N THR A 45 -13.96 3.63 2.63
CA THR A 45 -13.02 3.33 3.74
C THR A 45 -13.69 2.48 4.82
N SER A 46 -14.86 1.92 4.52
CA SER A 46 -15.68 1.17 5.47
C SER A 46 -16.71 0.33 4.72
N GLY A 47 -17.11 -0.80 5.28
CA GLY A 47 -18.09 -1.70 4.69
C GLY A 47 -19.43 -1.02 4.36
N VAL A 48 -20.00 -1.42 3.23
CA VAL A 48 -21.26 -0.88 2.68
C VAL A 48 -22.51 -1.46 3.34
N ARG A 49 -22.37 -2.59 4.03
CA ARG A 49 -23.47 -3.26 4.73
C ARG A 49 -23.50 -2.86 6.20
N LYS A 50 -24.71 -2.79 6.77
CA LYS A 50 -24.88 -2.66 8.22
C LYS A 50 -24.50 -3.98 8.90
N THR A 51 -24.00 -3.89 10.13
CA THR A 51 -23.79 -5.05 11.00
C THR A 51 -25.13 -5.73 11.33
N LYS A 52 -25.10 -6.93 11.92
CA LYS A 52 -26.31 -7.59 12.46
C LYS A 52 -27.09 -6.70 13.44
N SER A 53 -26.39 -5.81 14.15
CA SER A 53 -26.97 -4.82 15.06
C SER A 53 -27.40 -3.51 14.39
N GLY A 54 -27.42 -3.44 13.06
CA GLY A 54 -27.86 -2.27 12.30
C GLY A 54 -26.85 -1.10 12.25
N LYS A 55 -25.66 -1.25 12.82
CA LYS A 55 -24.62 -0.21 12.85
C LYS A 55 -23.84 -0.20 11.54
N LYS A 56 -23.30 0.96 11.15
CA LYS A 56 -22.36 1.03 10.02
C LYS A 56 -21.11 0.20 10.33
N GLN A 57 -20.65 -0.60 9.39
CA GLN A 57 -19.35 -1.27 9.53
C GLN A 57 -18.25 -0.22 9.61
N LYS A 58 -17.29 -0.41 10.52
CA LYS A 58 -16.13 0.48 10.66
C LYS A 58 -15.00 0.10 9.71
N LYS A 59 -14.82 -1.20 9.50
CA LYS A 59 -13.77 -1.81 8.68
C LYS A 59 -14.26 -2.03 7.27
N LEU A 60 -13.36 -2.00 6.30
CA LEU A 60 -13.64 -2.35 4.91
C LEU A 60 -13.09 -3.75 4.66
N LEU A 61 -13.92 -4.76 4.94
CA LEU A 61 -13.53 -6.14 4.77
C LEU A 61 -13.75 -6.59 3.32
N MET A 62 -12.70 -7.05 2.67
CA MET A 62 -12.73 -7.68 1.36
C MET A 62 -12.26 -9.13 1.47
N SER A 63 -13.06 -10.07 0.96
CA SER A 63 -12.68 -11.48 0.98
C SER A 63 -11.89 -11.90 -0.27
N ASP A 64 -11.02 -12.90 -0.17
CA ASP A 64 -10.42 -13.58 -1.33
C ASP A 64 -11.30 -14.73 -1.89
N LYS A 65 -10.79 -15.52 -2.84
CA LYS A 65 -11.52 -16.68 -3.40
C LYS A 65 -11.78 -17.78 -2.35
N SER A 66 -10.93 -17.89 -1.34
CA SER A 66 -10.99 -18.90 -0.28
C SER A 66 -11.86 -18.47 0.91
N GLY A 67 -12.31 -17.22 0.95
CA GLY A 67 -13.13 -16.66 2.01
C GLY A 67 -12.35 -15.99 3.14
N ASN A 68 -11.02 -15.85 3.01
CA ASN A 68 -10.23 -15.08 3.96
C ASN A 68 -10.58 -13.60 3.83
N GLU A 69 -10.79 -12.91 4.95
CA GLU A 69 -11.13 -11.49 4.98
C GLU A 69 -9.91 -10.62 5.29
N TYR A 70 -9.79 -9.54 4.54
CA TYR A 70 -8.74 -8.53 4.68
C TYR A 70 -9.38 -7.17 4.96
N ASP A 71 -8.85 -6.46 5.94
CA ASP A 71 -9.25 -5.08 6.27
C ASP A 71 -8.39 -4.13 5.44
N ILE A 72 -8.99 -3.49 4.45
CA ILE A 72 -8.29 -2.62 3.48
C ILE A 72 -8.56 -1.17 3.81
N ASP A 73 -7.55 -0.30 3.74
CA ASP A 73 -7.70 1.10 4.15
C ASP A 73 -8.66 1.86 3.20
N GLY A 74 -8.63 1.57 1.90
CA GLY A 74 -9.47 2.25 0.92
C GLY A 74 -9.73 1.48 -0.38
N VAL A 75 -10.89 1.72 -0.98
CA VAL A 75 -11.27 1.22 -2.32
C VAL A 75 -11.91 2.33 -3.12
N LEU A 76 -11.44 2.56 -4.34
CA LEU A 76 -12.24 3.25 -5.36
C LEU A 76 -13.05 2.21 -6.13
N ALA A 77 -14.36 2.39 -6.16
CA ALA A 77 -15.29 1.54 -6.90
C ALA A 77 -16.07 2.37 -7.93
N ASN A 78 -16.44 1.76 -9.05
CA ASN A 78 -17.29 2.42 -10.04
C ASN A 78 -18.76 2.53 -9.57
N GLN A 79 -19.61 3.15 -10.38
CA GLN A 79 -21.06 3.30 -10.10
C GLN A 79 -21.79 1.98 -9.82
N SER A 80 -21.30 0.86 -10.36
CA SER A 80 -21.85 -0.49 -10.10
C SER A 80 -21.23 -1.16 -8.88
N MET A 81 -20.50 -0.43 -8.04
CA MET A 81 -19.78 -0.91 -6.85
C MET A 81 -18.75 -2.01 -7.15
N LYS A 82 -18.22 -2.06 -8.38
CA LYS A 82 -17.09 -2.92 -8.73
C LYS A 82 -15.78 -2.21 -8.33
N PRO A 83 -14.91 -2.83 -7.50
CA PRO A 83 -13.67 -2.20 -7.08
C PRO A 83 -12.72 -2.04 -8.28
N LEU A 84 -12.14 -0.86 -8.44
CA LEU A 84 -11.19 -0.51 -9.49
C LEU A 84 -9.77 -0.36 -8.95
N ILE A 85 -9.62 0.25 -7.78
CA ILE A 85 -8.33 0.49 -7.15
C ILE A 85 -8.44 0.17 -5.66
N ILE A 86 -7.45 -0.57 -5.15
CA ILE A 86 -7.27 -0.83 -3.71
C ILE A 86 -6.11 0.01 -3.18
N PHE A 87 -6.29 0.57 -1.99
CA PHE A 87 -5.35 1.47 -1.34
C PHE A 87 -4.97 0.92 0.02
N GLU A 88 -3.68 1.00 0.32
CA GLU A 88 -3.18 0.90 1.67
C GLU A 88 -2.31 2.11 2.01
N SER A 89 -2.42 2.59 3.24
CA SER A 89 -1.54 3.62 3.78
C SER A 89 -0.82 3.10 5.00
N LYS A 90 0.50 3.33 5.08
CA LYS A 90 1.29 2.89 6.23
C LYS A 90 2.32 3.94 6.59
N TYR A 91 2.27 4.36 7.85
CA TYR A 91 3.32 5.15 8.47
C TYR A 91 4.25 4.26 9.30
N ILE A 92 5.56 4.44 9.10
CA ILE A 92 6.63 3.77 9.84
C ILE A 92 7.71 4.78 10.20
N ARG A 93 7.92 4.99 11.51
CA ARG A 93 9.05 5.77 12.00
C ARG A 93 10.36 4.98 11.97
N TYR A 94 10.33 3.73 12.43
CA TYR A 94 11.52 2.88 12.57
C TYR A 94 11.40 1.61 11.74
N LYS A 95 12.50 1.20 11.10
CA LYS A 95 12.52 0.14 10.06
C LYS A 95 12.10 -1.27 10.53
N LYS A 96 11.98 -1.52 11.84
CA LYS A 96 11.74 -2.85 12.44
C LYS A 96 10.48 -3.58 11.93
N HIS A 97 9.49 -2.85 11.43
CA HIS A 97 8.23 -3.42 10.94
C HIS A 97 8.05 -3.31 9.42
N ASN A 98 9.08 -2.89 8.67
CA ASN A 98 8.97 -2.71 7.22
C ASN A 98 8.58 -4.00 6.49
N ARG A 99 9.24 -5.11 6.82
CA ARG A 99 8.99 -6.40 6.15
C ARG A 99 7.60 -6.93 6.46
N ASP A 100 7.21 -6.93 7.73
CA ASP A 100 5.91 -7.44 8.17
C ASP A 100 4.75 -6.62 7.58
N LYS A 101 4.86 -5.28 7.60
CA LYS A 101 3.83 -4.41 7.03
C LYS A 101 3.80 -4.53 5.51
N GLY A 102 4.95 -4.51 4.85
CA GLY A 102 5.01 -4.66 3.39
C GLY A 102 4.47 -6.01 2.91
N SER A 103 4.81 -7.11 3.61
CA SER A 103 4.38 -8.46 3.22
C SER A 103 2.87 -8.64 3.40
N TRP A 104 2.29 -8.02 4.43
CA TRP A 104 0.85 -7.98 4.61
C TRP A 104 0.15 -7.29 3.42
N ILE A 105 0.68 -6.16 2.92
CA ILE A 105 0.11 -5.47 1.74
C ILE A 105 0.20 -6.39 0.52
N CYS A 106 1.37 -6.96 0.24
CA CYS A 106 1.56 -7.92 -0.86
C CYS A 106 0.55 -9.07 -0.79
N HIS A 107 0.42 -9.68 0.38
CA HIS A 107 -0.47 -10.81 0.57
C HIS A 107 -1.94 -10.43 0.38
N ALA A 108 -2.41 -9.36 1.04
CA ALA A 108 -3.79 -8.92 0.98
C ALA A 108 -4.19 -8.45 -0.43
N HIS A 109 -3.39 -7.56 -1.02
CA HIS A 109 -3.70 -6.98 -2.33
C HIS A 109 -3.70 -8.05 -3.43
N SER A 110 -2.70 -8.93 -3.46
CA SER A 110 -2.64 -10.03 -4.43
C SER A 110 -3.80 -11.01 -4.28
N ALA A 111 -4.20 -11.35 -3.04
CA ALA A 111 -5.32 -12.25 -2.79
C ALA A 111 -6.67 -11.65 -3.24
N ILE A 112 -6.90 -10.37 -2.93
CA ILE A 112 -8.11 -9.64 -3.33
C ILE A 112 -8.19 -9.49 -4.84
N ARG A 113 -7.09 -9.07 -5.50
CA ARG A 113 -7.05 -8.88 -6.96
C ARG A 113 -7.37 -10.16 -7.73
N ARG A 114 -6.92 -11.32 -7.24
CA ARG A 114 -7.29 -12.61 -7.84
C ARG A 114 -8.80 -12.85 -7.80
N ARG A 115 -9.52 -12.38 -6.78
CA ARG A 115 -10.99 -12.51 -6.67
C ARG A 115 -11.74 -11.46 -7.49
N TYR A 116 -11.34 -10.19 -7.38
CA TYR A 116 -12.04 -9.07 -8.01
C TYR A 116 -11.32 -8.62 -9.28
N HIS A 117 -11.64 -9.27 -10.40
CA HIS A 117 -11.00 -9.01 -11.70
C HIS A 117 -11.22 -7.60 -12.26
N SER A 118 -12.09 -6.80 -11.64
CA SER A 118 -12.27 -5.38 -11.99
C SER A 118 -11.18 -4.47 -11.43
N ILE A 119 -10.37 -4.95 -10.48
CA ILE A 119 -9.30 -4.15 -9.89
C ILE A 119 -8.17 -4.00 -10.90
N ARG A 120 -7.97 -2.77 -11.34
CA ARG A 120 -6.97 -2.35 -12.32
C ARG A 120 -5.63 -2.04 -11.67
N SER A 121 -5.65 -1.56 -10.43
CA SER A 121 -4.42 -1.14 -9.73
C SER A 121 -4.48 -1.40 -8.23
N SER A 122 -3.27 -1.52 -7.67
CA SER A 122 -2.99 -1.65 -6.26
C SER A 122 -2.00 -0.55 -5.89
N ILE A 123 -2.37 0.29 -4.91
CA ILE A 123 -1.60 1.48 -4.53
C ILE A 123 -1.25 1.40 -3.04
N ALA A 124 0.01 1.64 -2.70
CA ALA A 124 0.46 1.78 -1.32
C ALA A 124 1.11 3.16 -1.12
N ILE A 125 0.60 3.91 -0.14
CA ILE A 125 1.13 5.20 0.28
C ILE A 125 1.94 4.99 1.56
N LEU A 126 3.25 5.13 1.45
CA LEU A 126 4.21 4.69 2.44
C LEU A 126 4.96 5.89 3.01
N ALA A 127 4.67 6.21 4.26
CA ALA A 127 5.26 7.35 4.95
C ALA A 127 6.34 6.93 5.95
N GLY A 128 7.44 7.68 5.98
CA GLY A 128 8.54 7.50 6.90
C GLY A 128 9.66 6.58 6.35
N ASN A 129 10.22 5.74 7.20
CA ASN A 129 11.46 5.01 6.93
C ASN A 129 11.22 3.61 6.34
N TRP A 130 11.03 3.55 5.02
CA TRP A 130 10.86 2.29 4.27
C TRP A 130 12.16 1.79 3.65
N SER A 131 12.53 0.53 3.91
CA SER A 131 13.75 -0.06 3.36
C SER A 131 13.60 -0.47 1.89
N SER A 132 14.68 -0.39 1.13
CA SER A 132 14.69 -0.78 -0.29
C SER A 132 14.21 -2.21 -0.54
N PRO A 133 14.59 -3.23 0.26
CA PRO A 133 14.07 -4.59 0.07
C PRO A 133 12.55 -4.70 0.25
N SER A 134 11.96 -3.97 1.21
CA SER A 134 10.50 -3.97 1.39
C SER A 134 9.78 -3.28 0.24
N GLN A 135 10.36 -2.19 -0.29
CA GLN A 135 9.83 -1.54 -1.48
C GLN A 135 9.93 -2.44 -2.71
N ALA A 136 11.07 -3.09 -2.94
CA ALA A 136 11.26 -4.01 -4.06
C ALA A 136 10.25 -5.17 -4.03
N MET A 137 10.03 -5.76 -2.86
CA MET A 137 9.01 -6.80 -2.66
C MET A 137 7.59 -6.33 -2.99
N MET A 138 7.22 -5.10 -2.63
CA MET A 138 5.89 -4.58 -2.99
C MET A 138 5.78 -4.28 -4.48
N ARG A 139 6.83 -3.71 -5.11
CA ARG A 139 6.87 -3.49 -6.55
C ARG A 139 6.77 -4.80 -7.34
N SER A 140 7.46 -5.85 -6.92
CA SER A 140 7.38 -7.18 -7.55
C SER A 140 6.02 -7.87 -7.38
N ASN A 141 5.16 -7.37 -6.48
CA ASN A 141 3.74 -7.77 -6.36
C ASN A 141 2.80 -6.83 -7.12
N ASN A 142 3.32 -6.05 -8.08
CA ASN A 142 2.58 -5.08 -8.89
C ASN A 142 1.81 -4.07 -8.03
N ILE A 143 2.47 -3.54 -7.00
CA ILE A 143 1.94 -2.47 -6.14
C ILE A 143 2.65 -1.16 -6.51
N ASN A 144 1.87 -0.16 -6.89
CA ASN A 144 2.36 1.19 -7.12
C ASN A 144 2.68 1.86 -5.78
N LEU A 145 3.91 2.33 -5.62
CA LEU A 145 4.39 2.89 -4.36
C LEU A 145 4.50 4.42 -4.43
N PHE A 146 3.88 5.10 -3.47
CA PHE A 146 4.05 6.53 -3.24
C PHE A 146 4.74 6.75 -1.90
N LEU A 147 5.98 7.23 -1.95
CA LEU A 147 6.83 7.36 -0.77
C LEU A 147 6.78 8.79 -0.25
N ILE A 148 6.47 8.95 1.04
CA ILE A 148 6.61 10.22 1.77
C ILE A 148 7.85 10.08 2.67
N PRO A 149 8.98 10.72 2.33
CA PRO A 149 10.22 10.56 3.08
C PRO A 149 10.11 10.99 4.54
N PHE A 150 10.85 10.33 5.44
CA PHE A 150 10.84 10.69 6.86
C PHE A 150 11.36 12.11 7.13
N ASN A 151 12.40 12.55 6.41
CA ASN A 151 12.94 13.90 6.54
C ASN A 151 11.91 14.97 6.18
N HIS A 152 11.11 14.75 5.13
CA HIS A 152 10.01 15.64 4.76
C HIS A 152 9.00 15.77 5.90
N ILE A 153 8.66 14.66 6.57
CA ILE A 153 7.75 14.68 7.73
C ILE A 153 8.34 15.51 8.87
N CYS A 154 9.63 15.37 9.16
CA CYS A 154 10.32 16.16 10.18
C CYS A 154 10.31 17.65 9.82
N GLU A 155 10.58 18.00 8.56
CA GLU A 155 10.54 19.37 8.04
C GLU A 155 9.16 20.00 8.26
N VAL A 156 8.08 19.34 7.82
CA VAL A 156 6.70 19.80 8.00
C VAL A 156 6.35 20.04 9.48
N LEU A 157 6.79 19.16 10.38
CA LEU A 157 6.52 19.27 11.81
C LEU A 157 7.36 20.38 12.48
N SER A 158 8.59 20.58 12.00
CA SER A 158 9.49 21.61 12.52
C SER A 158 8.95 23.03 12.33
N GLU A 159 8.22 23.28 11.22
CA GLU A 159 7.53 24.56 10.95
C GLU A 159 6.50 24.91 12.03
N LEU A 160 5.99 23.91 12.75
CA LEU A 160 5.04 24.04 13.85
C LEU A 160 5.69 23.93 15.23
N GLY A 161 7.04 23.97 15.29
CA GLY A 161 7.79 23.87 16.54
C GLY A 161 7.78 22.46 17.16
N ILE A 162 7.57 21.43 16.34
CA ILE A 162 7.59 20.02 16.77
C ILE A 162 8.89 19.40 16.25
N ASP A 163 9.89 19.28 17.12
CA ASP A 163 11.09 18.48 16.84
C ASP A 163 10.67 17.01 16.80
N PHE A 164 10.68 16.39 15.61
CA PHE A 164 10.32 14.98 15.37
C PHE A 164 11.52 14.07 15.09
N ASP A 165 12.71 14.64 15.07
CA ASP A 165 13.95 13.93 14.75
C ASP A 165 14.69 13.54 16.03
N TRP A 166 14.36 12.35 16.53
CA TRP A 166 14.94 11.82 17.75
C TRP A 166 15.02 10.29 17.74
N GLU A 167 16.02 9.77 18.44
CA GLU A 167 16.26 8.33 18.60
C GLU A 167 15.20 7.66 19.47
N GLU A 168 14.90 6.38 19.24
CA GLU A 168 13.76 5.67 19.88
C GLU A 168 13.74 5.75 21.43
N LYS A 169 14.91 5.96 22.06
CA LYS A 169 15.08 6.04 23.51
C LYS A 169 14.95 7.47 24.09
N ASP A 170 14.88 8.52 23.27
CA ASP A 170 14.76 9.90 23.76
C ASP A 170 13.31 10.24 24.12
N ARG A 171 12.95 9.87 25.36
CA ARG A 171 11.61 10.08 25.91
C ARG A 171 11.28 11.55 26.17
N ASP A 172 12.26 12.36 26.54
CA ASP A 172 12.04 13.76 26.90
C ASP A 172 11.69 14.60 25.67
N LYS A 173 12.39 14.38 24.54
CA LYS A 173 11.99 14.97 23.25
C LYS A 173 10.59 14.52 22.85
N ALA A 174 10.28 13.23 22.97
CA ALA A 174 8.96 12.71 22.66
C ALA A 174 7.83 13.36 23.48
N ILE A 175 8.05 13.59 24.77
CA ILE A 175 7.09 14.27 25.66
C ILE A 175 6.88 15.72 25.21
N ARG A 176 7.97 16.45 24.92
CA ARG A 176 7.89 17.85 24.46
C ARG A 176 7.16 17.95 23.11
N ALA A 177 7.52 17.11 22.15
CA ALA A 177 6.92 17.07 20.83
C ALA A 177 5.41 16.74 20.90
N TRP A 178 5.03 15.74 21.70
CA TRP A 178 3.62 15.41 21.94
C TRP A 178 2.86 16.56 22.61
N GLY A 179 3.49 17.22 23.58
CA GLY A 179 2.93 18.41 24.21
C GLY A 179 2.70 19.57 23.23
N ASN A 180 3.63 19.80 22.30
CA ASN A 180 3.49 20.83 21.27
C ASN A 180 2.40 20.47 20.25
N PHE A 181 2.35 19.20 19.80
CA PHE A 181 1.28 18.72 18.93
C PHE A 181 -0.11 18.90 19.53
N ASN A 182 -0.28 18.63 20.83
CA ASN A 182 -1.57 18.80 21.51
C ASN A 182 -2.03 20.25 21.64
N LYS A 183 -1.10 21.21 21.57
CA LYS A 183 -1.44 22.64 21.55
C LYS A 183 -1.91 23.12 20.18
N LEU A 184 -1.66 22.36 19.13
CA LEU A 184 -2.11 22.70 17.78
C LEU A 184 -3.64 22.66 17.70
N ASN A 185 -4.20 23.65 17.01
CA ASN A 185 -5.62 23.66 16.67
C ASN A 185 -5.91 22.68 15.51
N SER A 186 -7.20 22.47 15.22
CA SER A 186 -7.64 21.51 14.19
C SER A 186 -7.14 21.86 12.78
N GLU A 187 -7.08 23.14 12.41
CA GLU A 187 -6.59 23.57 11.10
C GLU A 187 -5.09 23.33 10.95
N GLN A 188 -4.31 23.57 12.01
CA GLN A 188 -2.88 23.25 12.03
C GLN A 188 -2.65 21.75 11.87
N LYS A 189 -3.40 20.90 12.59
CA LYS A 189 -3.30 19.44 12.47
C LYS A 189 -3.67 18.96 11.07
N LYS A 190 -4.72 19.51 10.47
CA LYS A 190 -5.11 19.24 9.08
C LYS A 190 -4.03 19.66 8.09
N SER A 191 -3.39 20.82 8.32
CA SER A 191 -2.31 21.32 7.46
C SER A 191 -1.09 20.40 7.44
N ILE A 192 -0.79 19.68 8.54
CA ILE A 192 0.28 18.68 8.59
C ILE A 192 0.03 17.61 7.54
N GLY A 193 -1.17 17.02 7.53
CA GLY A 193 -1.52 15.97 6.56
C GLY A 193 -1.43 16.44 5.12
N ILE A 194 -1.94 17.64 4.83
CA ILE A 194 -1.89 18.24 3.48
C ILE A 194 -0.43 18.41 3.02
N LYS A 195 0.43 18.99 3.86
CA LYS A 195 1.84 19.19 3.54
C LYS A 195 2.62 17.87 3.43
N MET A 196 2.27 16.87 4.23
CA MET A 196 2.91 15.56 4.16
C MET A 196 2.69 14.87 2.81
N ILE A 197 1.49 14.95 2.25
CA ILE A 197 1.17 14.27 0.98
C ILE A 197 1.56 15.07 -0.26
N ASP A 198 1.93 16.34 -0.10
CA ASP A 198 2.25 17.25 -1.20
C ASP A 198 3.27 16.67 -2.21
N PRO A 199 4.39 16.04 -1.78
CA PRO A 199 5.37 15.50 -2.73
C PRO A 199 4.86 14.36 -3.62
N ILE A 200 3.79 13.69 -3.22
CA ILE A 200 3.23 12.55 -3.96
C ILE A 200 1.92 12.89 -4.67
N LYS A 201 1.31 14.04 -4.34
CA LYS A 201 -0.07 14.36 -4.69
C LYS A 201 -0.31 14.31 -6.18
N ASP A 202 0.47 15.04 -6.96
CA ASP A 202 0.24 15.18 -8.40
C ASP A 202 0.45 13.85 -9.14
N ASN A 203 1.52 13.13 -8.82
CA ASN A 203 1.79 11.82 -9.42
C ASN A 203 0.71 10.79 -9.04
N LEU A 204 0.18 10.85 -7.81
CA LEU A 204 -0.90 9.97 -7.37
C LEU A 204 -2.19 10.27 -8.14
N VAL A 205 -2.53 11.56 -8.31
CA VAL A 205 -3.68 11.98 -9.12
C VAL A 205 -3.52 11.49 -10.54
N ILE A 206 -2.42 11.80 -11.22
CA ILE A 206 -2.15 11.40 -12.62
C ILE A 206 -2.30 9.88 -12.80
N LEU A 207 -1.73 9.08 -11.90
CA LEU A 207 -1.87 7.63 -11.97
C LEU A 207 -3.33 7.19 -11.86
N ILE A 208 -4.08 7.73 -10.89
CA ILE A 208 -5.49 7.37 -10.69
C ILE A 208 -6.32 7.79 -11.90
N GLU A 209 -6.12 8.99 -12.43
CA GLU A 209 -6.82 9.50 -13.61
C GLU A 209 -6.60 8.57 -14.81
N ASN A 210 -5.36 8.16 -15.07
CA ASN A 210 -5.04 7.19 -16.13
C ASN A 210 -5.72 5.84 -15.92
N ILE A 211 -5.84 5.36 -14.67
CA ILE A 211 -6.51 4.08 -14.37
C ILE A 211 -8.03 4.18 -14.59
N LEU A 212 -8.62 5.33 -14.31
CA LEU A 212 -10.05 5.59 -14.40
C LEU A 212 -10.49 5.97 -15.83
N ASP A 213 -9.55 6.30 -16.71
CA ASP A 213 -9.83 6.55 -18.12
C ASP A 213 -10.23 5.26 -18.85
N ASP A 214 -11.53 5.11 -19.10
CA ASP A 214 -12.10 3.98 -19.86
C ASP A 214 -12.02 4.18 -21.38
N THR A 215 -11.43 5.28 -21.86
CA THR A 215 -11.21 5.51 -23.30
C THR A 215 -9.92 4.88 -23.81
N VAL A 216 -9.01 4.51 -22.91
CA VAL A 216 -7.76 3.83 -23.25
C VAL A 216 -8.05 2.38 -23.67
N GLU A 217 -7.59 2.02 -24.87
CA GLU A 217 -7.66 0.64 -25.36
C GLU A 217 -6.80 -0.28 -24.47
N ARG A 218 -7.36 -1.43 -24.10
CA ARG A 218 -6.66 -2.39 -23.23
C ARG A 218 -5.95 -3.41 -24.08
N GLU A 219 -4.65 -3.50 -23.89
CA GLU A 219 -3.79 -4.48 -24.52
C GLU A 219 -3.34 -5.53 -23.50
N VAL A 220 -2.95 -6.70 -24.00
CA VAL A 220 -2.32 -7.73 -23.18
C VAL A 220 -0.84 -7.39 -23.09
N ASP A 221 -0.40 -6.97 -21.90
CA ASP A 221 0.99 -6.65 -21.60
C ASP A 221 1.86 -7.91 -21.48
N LYS A 222 1.30 -8.98 -20.90
CA LYS A 222 1.96 -10.28 -20.79
C LYS A 222 1.01 -11.44 -20.49
N VAL A 223 1.46 -12.65 -20.79
CA VAL A 223 0.82 -13.91 -20.44
C VAL A 223 1.73 -14.71 -19.52
N LEU A 224 1.18 -15.15 -18.38
CA LEU A 224 1.87 -16.03 -17.44
C LEU A 224 1.26 -17.43 -17.53
N VAL A 225 2.11 -18.44 -17.73
CA VAL A 225 1.74 -19.85 -17.68
C VAL A 225 2.40 -20.47 -16.46
N GLU A 226 1.59 -20.89 -15.49
CA GLU A 226 2.03 -21.63 -14.31
C GLU A 226 1.68 -23.10 -14.49
N LEU A 227 2.71 -23.94 -14.57
CA LEU A 227 2.59 -25.39 -14.60
C LEU A 227 2.88 -25.93 -13.21
N ILE A 228 1.98 -26.75 -12.68
CA ILE A 228 2.08 -27.33 -11.34
C ILE A 228 2.05 -28.85 -11.44
N SER A 229 3.11 -29.51 -10.96
CA SER A 229 3.14 -30.98 -10.90
C SER A 229 2.23 -31.50 -9.78
N ASN A 230 1.85 -32.77 -9.84
CA ASN A 230 1.12 -33.42 -8.76
C ASN A 230 1.92 -33.55 -7.45
N LEU A 231 3.24 -33.30 -7.49
CA LEU A 231 4.12 -33.26 -6.32
C LEU A 231 4.33 -31.83 -5.79
N GLY A 232 3.79 -30.82 -6.46
CA GLY A 232 3.84 -29.42 -6.04
C GLY A 232 5.02 -28.63 -6.59
N GLU A 233 5.75 -29.16 -7.59
CA GLU A 233 6.74 -28.39 -8.34
C GLU A 233 6.03 -27.33 -9.17
N VAL A 234 6.62 -26.13 -9.24
CA VAL A 234 6.04 -25.01 -9.97
C VAL A 234 7.05 -24.52 -10.99
N LYS A 235 6.65 -24.46 -12.26
CA LYS A 235 7.37 -23.79 -13.34
C LYS A 235 6.53 -22.65 -13.88
N VAL A 236 7.10 -21.45 -13.94
CA VAL A 236 6.43 -20.23 -14.40
C VAL A 236 7.12 -19.74 -15.66
N TYR A 237 6.34 -19.51 -16.70
CA TYR A 237 6.78 -18.97 -17.98
C TYR A 237 6.07 -17.64 -18.25
N GLU A 238 6.80 -16.66 -18.74
CA GLU A 238 6.31 -15.34 -19.12
C GLU A 238 6.45 -15.15 -20.63
N PHE A 239 5.38 -14.69 -21.28
CA PHE A 239 5.31 -14.45 -22.72
C PHE A 239 4.78 -13.04 -22.98
N GLU A 240 5.30 -12.37 -24.00
CA GLU A 240 4.85 -11.04 -24.43
C GLU A 240 3.54 -11.09 -25.22
N SER A 241 3.20 -12.25 -25.82
CA SER A 241 2.00 -12.40 -26.64
C SER A 241 1.18 -13.64 -26.30
N ILE A 242 -0.12 -13.56 -26.62
CA ILE A 242 -1.03 -14.72 -26.52
C ILE A 242 -0.58 -15.85 -27.47
N SER A 243 -0.04 -15.50 -28.64
CA SER A 243 0.38 -16.51 -29.63
C SER A 243 1.50 -17.38 -29.09
N ASP A 244 2.54 -16.76 -28.54
CA ASP A 244 3.71 -17.50 -28.03
C ASP A 244 3.33 -18.42 -26.86
N ALA A 245 2.43 -17.96 -25.99
CA ALA A 245 1.92 -18.78 -24.90
C ALA A 245 1.10 -19.98 -25.40
N LEU A 246 0.32 -19.82 -26.48
CA LEU A 246 -0.43 -20.93 -27.10
C LEU A 246 0.49 -21.91 -27.81
N ASP A 247 1.50 -21.42 -28.51
CA ASP A 247 2.50 -22.26 -29.18
C ASP A 247 3.28 -23.08 -28.16
N PHE A 248 3.69 -22.46 -27.04
CA PHE A 248 4.28 -23.15 -25.90
C PHE A 248 3.38 -24.27 -25.35
N LEU A 249 2.09 -24.01 -25.15
CA LEU A 249 1.14 -24.99 -24.61
C LEU A 249 0.82 -26.16 -25.55
N GLN A 250 1.15 -26.05 -26.84
CA GLN A 250 0.98 -27.11 -27.82
C GLN A 250 2.20 -28.05 -27.92
N ASP A 251 3.31 -27.74 -27.23
CA ASP A 251 4.51 -28.57 -27.24
C ASP A 251 4.28 -29.90 -26.50
N ASP A 252 4.38 -31.01 -27.23
CA ASP A 252 4.27 -32.37 -26.69
C ASP A 252 5.35 -32.67 -25.63
N GLY A 253 6.47 -31.95 -25.65
CA GLY A 253 7.57 -32.04 -24.68
C GLY A 253 7.21 -31.56 -23.28
N LEU A 254 6.08 -30.85 -23.09
CA LEU A 254 5.65 -30.39 -21.77
C LEU A 254 5.39 -31.54 -20.78
N LYS A 255 5.13 -32.76 -21.26
CA LYS A 255 4.91 -33.95 -20.42
C LYS A 255 6.17 -34.37 -19.65
N ASP A 256 7.34 -34.09 -20.23
CA ASP A 256 8.64 -34.47 -19.65
C ASP A 256 9.31 -33.30 -18.90
N LEU A 257 8.65 -32.14 -18.85
CA LEU A 257 9.20 -30.88 -18.33
C LEU A 257 9.68 -30.94 -16.87
N PHE A 258 8.99 -31.72 -16.04
CA PHE A 258 9.32 -31.93 -14.62
C PHE A 258 10.33 -33.08 -14.41
N LEU A 259 10.70 -33.82 -15.46
CA LEU A 259 11.73 -34.86 -15.38
C LEU A 259 13.15 -34.28 -15.52
N THR A 260 13.27 -33.05 -16.03
CA THR A 260 14.53 -32.31 -16.12
C THR A 260 14.65 -31.31 -14.99
N THR A 261 15.78 -31.33 -14.27
CA THR A 261 16.09 -30.36 -13.21
C THR A 261 16.98 -29.25 -13.76
N ASP A 262 16.37 -28.12 -14.09
CA ASP A 262 16.98 -26.84 -14.48
C ASP A 262 16.94 -25.81 -13.32
N SER A 263 16.79 -26.30 -12.08
CA SER A 263 16.69 -25.47 -10.88
C SER A 263 18.06 -24.95 -10.43
N ASP A 264 18.06 -23.70 -9.97
CA ASP A 264 19.13 -23.17 -9.13
C ASP A 264 19.28 -24.03 -7.86
N SER A 265 20.53 -24.15 -7.41
CA SER A 265 20.89 -24.68 -6.11
C SER A 265 20.87 -23.59 -5.05
N LEU A 266 20.89 -23.98 -3.77
CA LEU A 266 21.03 -23.05 -2.64
C LEU A 266 22.38 -22.29 -2.62
N PHE A 267 23.32 -22.66 -3.50
CA PHE A 267 24.64 -22.04 -3.61
C PHE A 267 24.75 -21.08 -4.79
N ASP A 268 23.77 -21.08 -5.69
CA ASP A 268 23.73 -20.13 -6.79
C ASP A 268 23.40 -18.73 -6.24
N PRO A 269 24.05 -17.68 -6.76
CA PRO A 269 23.84 -16.34 -6.28
C PRO A 269 22.40 -15.88 -6.57
N PRO A 270 21.83 -15.01 -5.71
CA PRO A 270 20.54 -14.40 -6.02
C PRO A 270 20.64 -13.60 -7.34
N PRO A 271 19.52 -13.42 -8.06
CA PRO A 271 19.50 -12.61 -9.27
C PRO A 271 20.03 -11.20 -8.99
N ASP A 272 20.85 -10.65 -9.89
CA ASP A 272 21.32 -9.28 -9.76
C ASP A 272 20.17 -8.32 -10.07
N LEU A 273 19.78 -7.50 -9.09
CA LEU A 273 18.59 -6.65 -9.15
C LEU A 273 18.85 -5.31 -9.88
N PHE A 274 20.05 -5.11 -10.42
CA PHE A 274 20.50 -3.84 -11.02
C PHE A 274 20.92 -3.93 -12.48
N GLU A 275 20.75 -5.07 -13.14
CA GLU A 275 20.76 -5.10 -14.60
C GLU A 275 19.35 -4.74 -15.09
N GLU A 276 19.15 -3.47 -15.48
CA GLU A 276 18.02 -3.10 -16.34
C GLU A 276 18.20 -3.78 -17.71
N PRO A 277 17.14 -4.27 -18.35
CA PRO A 277 17.15 -4.53 -19.79
C PRO A 277 17.33 -3.25 -20.61
#